data_AF-A0A929HRI2-F1
#
_entry.id   AF-A0A929HRI2-F1
#
_cell.length_a   1.000
_cell.length_b   1.000
_cell.length_c   1.000
_cell.angle_alpha   90.00
_cell.angle_beta   90.00
_cell.angle_gamma   90.00
#
_symmetry.space_group_name_H-M   'P 1'
#
loop_
_entity.id
_entity.type
_entity.pdbx_description
1 polymer ?
#
loop_
_entity_poly.entity_id
_entity_poly.type
_entity_poly.pdbx_seq_one_letter_code
_entity_poly.pdbx_strand_id
1 'polypeptide(L)'
;NHEVNPQFANIVSPSEVVVVSTFHIELEGGGGDIHITLPYSMLEPIRELLDTGLQSDRSADDGRWGKTFREEIMVADVELSAELTQVEMKLQQILDLKEGDILPITMPDTVTALVEDIPMFHATFGEHKDQAALKVTEMIEHPKEDKPHFLIKKSN
;
A
#
# COMPACT_ATOMS: atom_id res chain seq x y z
N ASN A 1 -37.59 -6.77 16.17
CA ASN A 1 -37.17 -5.37 16.34
C ASN A 1 -36.52 -4.90 15.06
N HIS A 2 -37.33 -4.46 14.09
CA HIS A 2 -36.83 -3.73 12.92
C HIS A 2 -36.73 -2.27 13.33
N GLU A 3 -35.50 -1.76 13.42
CA GLU A 3 -35.25 -0.33 13.61
C GLU A 3 -35.55 0.38 12.29
N VAL A 4 -36.63 1.15 12.27
CA VAL A 4 -37.20 1.83 11.09
C VAL A 4 -36.89 3.32 11.10
N ASN A 5 -36.09 3.81 12.06
CA ASN A 5 -35.79 5.23 12.16
C ASN A 5 -34.50 5.58 11.38
N PRO A 6 -34.62 6.25 10.21
CA PRO A 6 -33.48 6.58 9.35
C PRO A 6 -32.51 7.57 9.98
N GLN A 7 -32.89 8.29 11.04
CA GLN A 7 -31.97 9.19 11.76
C GLN A 7 -30.87 8.44 12.52
N PHE A 8 -31.02 7.13 12.74
CA PHE A 8 -29.99 6.29 13.37
C PHE A 8 -29.17 5.49 12.36
N ALA A 9 -29.49 5.56 11.06
CA ALA A 9 -28.69 4.98 9.99
C ALA A 9 -27.60 5.96 9.55
N ASN A 10 -26.67 6.30 10.45
CA ASN A 10 -25.47 7.08 10.11
C ASN A 10 -24.48 6.17 9.36
N ILE A 11 -24.78 5.85 8.10
CA ILE A 11 -23.93 5.04 7.22
C ILE A 11 -22.76 5.87 6.69
N VAL A 12 -22.89 7.20 6.69
CA VAL A 12 -21.96 8.13 6.05
C VAL A 12 -21.96 9.49 6.77
N SER A 13 -20.83 10.22 6.75
CA SER A 13 -20.74 11.53 7.40
C SER A 13 -21.63 12.58 6.70
N PRO A 14 -22.27 13.52 7.43
CA PRO A 14 -23.13 14.55 6.83
C PRO A 14 -22.44 15.47 5.80
N SER A 15 -21.11 15.53 5.84
CA SER A 15 -20.28 16.33 4.92
C SER A 15 -19.79 15.53 3.70
N GLU A 16 -20.10 14.24 3.61
CA GLU A 16 -19.63 13.38 2.51
C GLU A 16 -20.53 13.53 1.29
N VAL A 17 -19.92 13.65 0.11
CA VAL A 17 -20.67 13.72 -1.15
C VAL A 17 -21.28 12.36 -1.44
N VAL A 18 -22.59 12.34 -1.68
CA VAL A 18 -23.33 11.12 -2.04
C VAL A 18 -23.91 11.25 -3.45
N VAL A 19 -23.91 10.13 -4.17
CA VAL A 19 -24.63 10.00 -5.43
C VAL A 19 -25.98 9.38 -5.14
N VAL A 20 -27.05 10.04 -5.59
CA VAL A 20 -28.43 9.54 -5.43
C VAL A 20 -28.97 9.16 -6.80
N SER A 21 -29.24 7.86 -6.98
CA SER A 21 -29.96 7.35 -8.14
C SER A 21 -31.44 7.20 -7.80
N THR A 22 -32.28 7.95 -8.48
CA THR A 22 -33.74 7.91 -8.30
C THR A 22 -34.38 7.06 -9.38
N PHE A 23 -35.13 6.04 -8.97
CA PHE A 23 -35.90 5.16 -9.84
C PHE A 23 -37.37 5.40 -9.60
N HIS A 24 -38.07 5.90 -10.62
CA HIS A 24 -39.51 6.05 -10.56
C HIS A 24 -40.17 4.71 -10.89
N ILE A 25 -41.07 4.24 -10.02
CA ILE A 25 -41.79 2.98 -10.21
C ILE A 25 -43.28 3.29 -10.25
N GLU A 26 -43.93 2.85 -11.32
CA GLU A 26 -45.38 2.89 -11.46
C GLU A 26 -45.96 1.47 -11.41
N LEU A 27 -46.98 1.26 -10.58
CA LEU A 27 -47.74 0.02 -10.50
C LEU A 27 -49.23 0.36 -10.68
N GLU A 28 -50.03 -0.58 -11.19
CA GLU A 28 -51.50 -0.41 -11.25
C GLU A 28 -52.07 -0.33 -9.84
N GLY A 29 -52.35 0.90 -9.39
CA GLY A 29 -52.86 1.20 -8.05
C GLY A 29 -52.01 2.18 -7.25
N GLY A 30 -50.83 2.58 -7.75
CA GLY A 30 -49.97 3.59 -7.13
C GLY A 30 -48.50 3.41 -7.52
N GLY A 31 -47.75 4.51 -7.49
CA GLY A 31 -46.31 4.54 -7.78
C GLY A 31 -45.53 5.32 -6.73
N GLY A 32 -44.21 5.36 -6.88
CA GLY A 32 -43.31 6.09 -5.99
C GLY A 32 -41.85 6.05 -6.45
N ASP A 33 -41.01 6.80 -5.74
CA ASP A 33 -39.59 6.89 -6.03
C ASP A 33 -38.79 5.98 -5.09
N ILE A 34 -37.87 5.20 -5.67
CA ILE A 34 -36.81 4.52 -4.94
C ILE A 34 -35.53 5.32 -5.09
N HIS A 35 -34.94 5.73 -3.98
CA HIS A 35 -33.63 6.37 -3.94
C HIS A 35 -32.57 5.35 -3.51
N ILE A 36 -31.57 5.13 -4.37
CA ILE A 36 -30.34 4.43 -4.01
C ILE A 36 -29.29 5.50 -3.73
N THR A 37 -28.80 5.57 -2.50
CA THR A 37 -27.78 6.54 -2.06
C THR A 37 -26.45 5.83 -1.84
N LEU A 38 -25.44 6.19 -2.61
CA LEU A 38 -24.10 5.64 -2.52
C LEU A 38 -23.12 6.75 -2.12
N PRO A 39 -22.34 6.57 -1.05
CA PRO A 39 -21.19 7.44 -0.77
C PRO A 39 -20.22 7.44 -1.96
N TYR A 40 -19.64 8.60 -2.26
CA TYR A 40 -18.68 8.72 -3.36
C TYR A 40 -17.48 7.78 -3.19
N SER A 41 -17.06 7.53 -1.95
CA SER A 41 -15.99 6.58 -1.58
C SER A 41 -16.22 5.15 -2.11
N MET A 42 -17.47 4.70 -2.27
CA MET A 42 -17.79 3.39 -2.82
C MET A 42 -17.69 3.32 -4.36
N LEU A 43 -17.79 4.47 -5.04
CA LEU A 43 -17.71 4.55 -6.50
C LEU A 43 -16.26 4.73 -6.98
N GLU A 44 -15.38 5.24 -6.11
CA GLU A 44 -13.97 5.50 -6.42
C GLU A 44 -13.23 4.28 -7.01
N PRO A 45 -13.35 3.04 -6.48
CA PRO A 45 -12.62 1.89 -7.01
C PRO A 45 -13.07 1.43 -8.40
N ILE A 46 -14.29 1.80 -8.80
CA ILE A 46 -14.91 1.40 -10.07
C ILE A 46 -15.12 2.59 -11.01
N ARG A 47 -14.53 3.74 -10.69
CA ARG A 47 -14.72 4.99 -11.40
C ARG A 47 -14.40 4.87 -12.88
N GLU A 48 -13.26 4.25 -13.22
CA GLU A 48 -12.84 4.07 -14.61
C GLU A 48 -13.85 3.24 -15.42
N LEU A 49 -14.45 2.21 -14.80
CA LEU A 49 -15.48 1.39 -15.43
C LEU A 49 -16.77 2.21 -15.68
N LEU A 50 -17.15 3.08 -14.75
CA LEU A 50 -18.30 3.97 -14.91
C LEU A 50 -18.06 5.05 -15.98
N ASP A 51 -16.82 5.51 -16.14
CA ASP A 51 -16.41 6.51 -17.14
C ASP A 51 -16.47 5.95 -18.58
N THR A 52 -16.27 4.64 -18.76
CA THR A 52 -16.34 4.00 -20.09
C THR A 52 -17.72 4.06 -20.78
N GLY A 53 -18.80 4.34 -20.03
CA GLY A 53 -20.17 4.38 -20.57
C GLY A 53 -20.53 5.67 -21.32
N LEU A 54 -19.80 6.76 -21.12
CA LEU A 54 -20.07 8.07 -21.72
C LEU A 54 -18.75 8.72 -22.11
N GLN A 55 -18.30 8.50 -23.36
CA GLN A 55 -17.26 9.33 -23.98
C GLN A 55 -17.79 10.77 -24.20
N SER A 56 -17.98 11.53 -23.13
CA SER A 56 -18.29 12.95 -23.19
C SER A 56 -17.34 13.71 -22.27
N ASP A 57 -16.24 14.13 -22.87
CA ASP A 57 -15.58 15.42 -22.70
C ASP A 57 -15.32 15.91 -21.25
N ARG A 58 -14.04 15.74 -20.87
CA ARG A 58 -13.24 16.55 -19.91
C ARG A 58 -13.35 16.28 -18.41
N SER A 59 -12.21 15.75 -17.92
CA SER A 59 -11.38 16.35 -16.88
C SER A 59 -12.04 16.57 -15.52
N ALA A 60 -12.15 15.50 -14.74
CA ALA A 60 -12.17 15.61 -13.30
C ALA A 60 -11.21 14.60 -12.70
N ASP A 61 -9.92 14.67 -13.05
CA ASP A 61 -8.87 14.16 -12.16
C ASP A 61 -8.95 14.99 -10.88
N ASP A 62 -9.87 14.60 -9.99
CA ASP A 62 -10.06 15.23 -8.71
C ASP A 62 -8.84 14.77 -7.91
N GLY A 63 -7.78 15.60 -7.90
CA GLY A 63 -6.47 15.30 -7.30
C GLY A 63 -6.51 14.91 -5.82
N ARG A 64 -7.70 14.81 -5.24
CA ARG A 64 -8.03 14.09 -4.02
C ARG A 64 -7.60 12.62 -4.07
N TRP A 65 -7.85 11.87 -5.15
CA TRP A 65 -7.41 10.47 -5.20
C TRP A 65 -5.89 10.36 -5.13
N GLY A 66 -5.19 11.12 -5.98
CA GLY A 66 -3.73 11.17 -5.95
C GLY A 66 -3.18 11.65 -4.60
N LYS A 67 -3.88 12.57 -3.93
CA LYS A 67 -3.52 13.04 -2.59
C LYS A 67 -3.74 11.97 -1.52
N THR A 68 -4.91 11.34 -1.46
CA THR A 68 -5.23 10.28 -0.49
C THR A 68 -4.31 9.09 -0.69
N PHE A 69 -4.11 8.65 -1.93
CA PHE A 69 -3.19 7.55 -2.24
C PHE A 69 -1.75 7.86 -1.84
N ARG A 70 -1.29 9.09 -2.08
CA ARG A 70 0.02 9.55 -1.62
C ARG A 70 0.09 9.58 -0.10
N GLU A 71 -0.95 10.03 0.60
CA GLU A 71 -1.01 10.04 2.07
C GLU A 71 -0.94 8.62 2.63
N GLU A 72 -1.69 7.67 2.07
CA GLU A 72 -1.69 6.26 2.48
C GLU A 72 -0.36 5.55 2.22
N ILE A 73 0.28 5.78 1.05
CA ILE A 73 1.61 5.20 0.77
C ILE A 73 2.66 5.70 1.76
N MET A 74 2.59 6.97 2.18
CA MET A 74 3.58 7.55 3.08
C MET A 74 3.49 7.00 4.51
N VAL A 75 2.38 6.38 4.90
CA VAL A 75 2.19 5.78 6.24
C VAL A 75 2.28 4.26 6.23
N ALA A 76 2.50 3.64 5.07
CA ALA A 76 2.69 2.21 4.98
C ALA A 76 3.98 1.79 5.71
N ASP A 77 3.86 0.85 6.63
CA ASP A 77 5.01 0.25 7.31
C ASP A 77 5.83 -0.59 6.32
N VAL A 78 7.15 -0.51 6.44
CA VAL A 78 8.11 -1.30 5.66
C VAL A 78 9.13 -1.94 6.57
N GLU A 79 9.60 -3.13 6.21
CA GLU A 79 10.66 -3.81 6.93
C GLU A 79 12.03 -3.25 6.52
N LEU A 80 12.78 -2.75 7.52
CA LEU A 80 14.18 -2.36 7.36
C LEU A 80 15.07 -3.44 7.98
N SER A 81 15.91 -4.05 7.16
CA SER A 81 16.89 -5.06 7.59
C SER A 81 18.31 -4.66 7.16
N ALA A 82 19.33 -5.22 7.81
CA ALA A 82 20.71 -5.06 7.37
C ALA A 82 21.49 -6.35 7.64
N GLU A 83 22.22 -6.80 6.64
CA GLU A 83 23.06 -7.98 6.75
C GLU A 83 24.43 -7.56 7.31
N LEU A 84 24.79 -8.09 8.49
CA LEU A 84 26.09 -7.80 9.10
C LEU A 84 27.21 -8.53 8.37
N THR A 85 27.05 -9.82 8.12
CA THR A 85 28.08 -10.63 7.46
C THR A 85 27.52 -11.94 6.96
N GLN A 86 28.19 -12.51 5.96
CA GLN A 86 27.90 -13.83 5.42
C GLN A 86 29.12 -14.74 5.62
N VAL A 87 28.87 -15.96 6.10
CA VAL A 87 29.91 -16.98 6.28
C VAL A 87 29.59 -18.19 5.41
N GLU A 88 30.45 -18.47 4.44
CA GLU A 88 30.38 -19.70 3.66
C GLU A 88 31.09 -20.84 4.40
N MET A 89 30.42 -21.98 4.52
CA MET A 89 31.00 -23.18 5.13
C MET A 89 30.42 -24.45 4.53
N LYS A 90 31.15 -25.56 4.67
CA LYS A 90 30.70 -26.86 4.17
C LYS A 90 29.51 -27.35 5.01
N LEU A 91 28.57 -28.04 4.37
CA LEU A 91 27.41 -28.63 5.04
C LEU A 91 27.78 -29.49 6.26
N GLN A 92 28.87 -30.26 6.16
CA GLN A 92 29.36 -31.06 7.30
C GLN A 92 29.73 -30.19 8.51
N GLN A 93 30.38 -29.04 8.30
CA GLN A 93 30.74 -28.12 9.39
C GLN A 93 29.49 -27.53 10.05
N ILE A 94 28.45 -27.24 9.26
CA ILE A 94 27.14 -26.79 9.78
C ILE A 94 26.52 -27.86 10.68
N LEU A 95 26.55 -29.12 10.25
CA LEU A 95 25.99 -30.25 11.01
C LEU A 95 26.76 -30.53 12.31
N ASP A 96 28.06 -30.23 12.33
CA ASP A 96 28.94 -30.47 13.46
C ASP A 96 28.95 -29.31 14.48
N LEU A 97 28.26 -28.18 14.21
CA LEU A 97 28.18 -27.02 15.10
C LEU A 97 27.54 -27.36 16.45
N LYS A 98 28.14 -26.86 17.52
CA LYS A 98 27.67 -27.04 18.91
C LYS A 98 27.71 -25.73 19.67
N GLU A 99 26.95 -25.69 20.76
CA GLU A 99 26.99 -24.57 21.71
C GLU A 99 28.43 -24.32 22.17
N GLY A 100 28.89 -23.08 22.00
CA GLY A 100 30.26 -22.66 22.33
C GLY A 100 31.22 -22.57 21.14
N ASP A 101 30.81 -23.02 19.94
CA ASP A 101 31.63 -22.84 18.74
C ASP A 101 31.73 -21.37 18.34
N ILE A 102 32.92 -20.95 17.92
CA ILE A 102 33.22 -19.58 17.51
C ILE A 102 33.31 -19.55 15.98
N LEU A 103 32.45 -18.74 15.35
CA LEU A 103 32.50 -18.48 13.92
C LEU A 103 33.39 -17.27 13.65
N PRO A 104 34.58 -17.45 13.06
CA PRO A 104 35.45 -16.32 12.73
C PRO A 104 34.81 -15.54 11.58
N ILE A 105 34.46 -14.27 11.86
CA ILE A 105 33.95 -13.34 10.88
C ILE A 105 34.90 -12.15 10.75
N THR A 106 35.06 -11.64 9.54
CA THR A 106 35.69 -10.33 9.33
C THR A 106 34.61 -9.28 9.49
N MET A 107 34.72 -8.46 10.54
CA MET A 107 33.75 -7.40 10.79
C MET A 107 33.85 -6.35 9.67
N PRO A 108 32.77 -6.06 8.92
CA PRO A 108 32.83 -5.02 7.91
C PRO A 108 32.75 -3.63 8.56
N ASP A 109 33.27 -2.62 7.87
CA ASP A 109 33.18 -1.23 8.32
C ASP A 109 31.78 -0.63 8.05
N THR A 110 31.12 -1.10 6.99
CA THR A 110 29.77 -0.67 6.57
C THR A 110 28.91 -1.87 6.22
N VAL A 111 27.60 -1.70 6.40
CA VAL A 111 26.57 -2.68 6.05
C VAL A 111 25.59 -2.07 5.06
N THR A 112 24.97 -2.91 4.24
CA THR A 112 23.90 -2.50 3.33
C THR A 112 22.56 -2.70 4.05
N ALA A 113 21.79 -1.62 4.18
CA ALA A 113 20.44 -1.68 4.70
C ALA A 113 19.45 -1.86 3.55
N LEU A 114 18.57 -2.84 3.72
CA LEU A 114 17.54 -3.22 2.77
C LEU A 114 16.18 -2.77 3.28
N VAL A 115 15.36 -2.26 2.37
CA VAL A 115 13.93 -2.00 2.60
C VAL A 115 13.18 -3.01 1.74
N GLU A 116 12.43 -3.92 2.35
CA GLU A 116 11.72 -4.99 1.62
C GLU A 116 12.66 -5.78 0.67
N ASP A 117 13.82 -6.20 1.17
CA ASP A 117 14.89 -6.89 0.43
C ASP A 117 15.55 -6.09 -0.72
N ILE A 118 15.17 -4.81 -0.89
CA ILE A 118 15.79 -3.92 -1.86
C ILE A 118 16.90 -3.13 -1.16
N PRO A 119 18.16 -3.19 -1.63
CA PRO A 119 19.27 -2.45 -1.02
C PRO A 119 19.08 -0.96 -1.27
N MET A 120 18.89 -0.18 -0.20
CA MET A 120 18.57 1.26 -0.29
C MET A 120 19.66 2.16 0.27
N PHE A 121 20.41 1.70 1.28
CA PHE A 121 21.39 2.53 1.98
C PHE A 121 22.68 1.79 2.30
N HIS A 122 23.79 2.51 2.31
CA HIS A 122 24.98 2.12 3.07
C HIS A 122 24.93 2.76 4.45
N ALA A 123 25.22 1.99 5.47
CA ALA A 123 25.18 2.44 6.86
C ALA A 123 26.34 1.87 7.68
N THR A 124 26.67 2.55 8.76
CA THR A 124 27.52 2.02 9.83
C THR A 124 26.62 1.48 10.93
N PHE A 125 27.00 0.37 11.56
CA PHE A 125 26.25 -0.21 12.68
C PHE A 125 26.87 0.19 14.01
N GLY A 126 26.06 0.20 15.06
CA GLY A 126 26.49 0.53 16.40
C GLY A 126 25.34 0.44 17.38
N GLU A 127 25.42 1.25 18.43
CA GLU A 127 24.44 1.28 19.51
C GLU A 127 23.97 2.71 19.76
N HIS A 128 22.68 2.90 19.95
CA HIS A 128 22.09 4.16 20.35
C HIS A 128 21.00 3.91 21.39
N LYS A 129 21.19 4.44 22.60
CA LYS A 129 20.29 4.23 23.75
C LYS A 129 20.06 2.74 24.07
N ASP A 130 21.15 1.98 24.19
CA ASP A 130 21.13 0.55 24.52
C ASP A 130 20.41 -0.32 23.48
N GLN A 131 20.24 0.19 22.25
CA GLN A 131 19.62 -0.51 21.14
C GLN A 131 20.58 -0.56 19.95
N ALA A 132 20.62 -1.70 19.26
CA ALA A 132 21.33 -1.82 17.99
C ALA A 132 20.78 -0.79 16.99
N ALA A 133 21.68 -0.04 16.36
CA ALA A 133 21.33 1.08 15.52
C ALA A 133 22.19 1.12 14.25
N LEU A 134 21.59 1.64 13.18
CA LEU A 134 22.25 1.91 11.92
C LEU A 134 22.32 3.42 11.71
N LYS A 135 23.51 3.92 11.39
CA LYS A 135 23.73 5.30 10.95
C LYS A 135 23.95 5.30 9.44
N VAL A 136 22.96 5.79 8.71
CA VAL A 136 22.99 5.96 7.26
C VAL A 136 24.13 6.89 6.86
N THR A 137 25.00 6.41 5.97
CA THR A 137 26.12 7.18 5.40
C THR A 137 25.84 7.63 3.98
N GLU A 138 25.21 6.77 3.18
CA GLU A 138 24.94 7.02 1.77
C GLU A 138 23.64 6.34 1.34
N MET A 139 22.93 6.96 0.39
CA MET A 139 21.76 6.37 -0.26
C MET A 139 22.18 5.78 -1.61
N ILE A 140 21.74 4.56 -1.88
CA ILE A 140 22.02 3.88 -3.14
C ILE A 140 21.13 4.50 -4.23
N GLU A 141 21.74 4.95 -5.33
CA GLU A 141 20.98 5.46 -6.47
C GLU A 141 20.37 4.30 -7.25
N HIS A 142 19.04 4.24 -7.26
CA HIS A 142 18.31 3.35 -8.16
C HIS A 142 18.11 4.03 -9.51
N PRO A 143 18.37 3.34 -10.64
CA PRO A 143 18.08 3.89 -11.95
C PRO A 143 16.59 4.23 -12.02
N LYS A 144 16.28 5.47 -12.41
CA LYS A 144 14.90 5.89 -12.65
C LYS A 144 14.40 5.15 -13.88
N GLU A 145 13.68 4.05 -13.68
CA GLU A 145 12.85 3.49 -14.74
C GLU A 145 11.71 4.47 -15.02
N ASP A 146 11.88 5.30 -16.06
CA ASP A 146 10.89 6.29 -16.50
C ASP A 146 9.61 5.66 -17.10
N LYS A 147 9.48 4.32 -17.12
CA LYS A 147 8.32 3.63 -17.70
C LYS A 147 7.96 2.37 -16.92
N PRO A 148 6.78 2.29 -16.29
CA PRO A 148 6.31 1.03 -15.74
C PRO A 148 6.00 0.08 -16.89
N HIS A 149 6.74 -1.03 -16.98
CA HIS A 149 6.51 -2.07 -17.97
C HIS A 149 5.40 -3.02 -17.48
N PHE A 150 4.14 -2.60 -17.61
CA PHE A 150 3.02 -3.51 -17.37
C PHE A 150 2.91 -4.49 -18.55
N LEU A 151 3.48 -5.70 -18.40
CA LEU A 151 3.23 -6.81 -19.31
C LEU A 151 1.84 -7.38 -19.02
N ILE A 152 0.80 -6.74 -19.55
CA ILE A 152 -0.54 -7.32 -19.56
C ILE A 152 -0.52 -8.49 -20.56
N LYS A 153 -0.38 -9.70 -20.02
CA LYS A 153 -0.47 -10.93 -20.80
C LYS A 153 -1.94 -11.10 -21.23
N LYS A 154 -2.24 -10.73 -22.47
CA LYS A 154 -3.57 -10.95 -23.06
C LYS A 154 -3.79 -12.47 -23.15
N SER A 155 -4.75 -12.99 -22.39
CA SER A 155 -5.22 -14.37 -22.57
C SER A 155 -6.02 -14.41 -23.87
N ASN A 156 -5.60 -15.27 -24.80
CA ASN A 156 -6.40 -15.70 -25.95
C ASN A 156 -7.51 -16.65 -25.50
#